data_AF-A0A450XG00-F1
#
_entry.id   AF-A0A450XG00-F1
#
_cell.length_a   1.000
_cell.length_b   1.000
_cell.length_c   1.000
_cell.angle_alpha   90.00
_cell.angle_beta   90.00
_cell.angle_gamma   90.00
#
_symmetry.space_group_name_H-M   'P 1'
#
loop_
_entity.id
_entity.type
_entity.pdbx_description
1 polymer ?
#
loop_
_entity_poly.entity_id
_entity_poly.type
_entity_poly.pdbx_seq_one_letter_code
_entity_poly.pdbx_strand_id
1 'polypeptide(L)'
;MKTPHKKSSNALFGIALALMLGATQTLAADRVLFQLNGADYDQSKLSQGSRLALFAAESKYYRELQQVIDKELFEIYLVEEAKRMGKSKEAIRAERLTVAEPTEKEIRAFYDSRKARMKKPYEAVREGFTKYLRKKAVSERKAALVAAYREKNAVKMLMSRPVAPVMEIATEGFPVKGDPKAPVTIVEFADYKCGYCKKASKAIERVMVRFEGKVKVVYMDRPILGSASKAMAQGGVCADKQGKFWAWHDLAYKNQKSLTEESSAALAREIGLDGKAFGVCLESEATIARIGKSEKEAERLQLTSVPSIFVNGKWIISRDLERDLIRAVEEALAE
;
A
#
# COMPACT_ATOMS: atom_id res chain seq x y z
N MET A 1 28.96 -88.05 3.07
CA MET A 1 30.06 -87.05 3.14
C MET A 1 30.08 -86.25 1.83
N LYS A 2 30.36 -84.93 1.90
CA LYS A 2 30.73 -84.02 0.78
C LYS A 2 29.75 -83.86 -0.42
N THR A 3 28.98 -82.76 -0.40
CA THR A 3 28.98 -81.61 -1.38
C THR A 3 29.07 -81.84 -2.92
N PRO A 4 28.62 -80.88 -3.77
CA PRO A 4 27.46 -79.96 -3.70
C PRO A 4 26.82 -79.71 -5.12
N HIS A 5 26.17 -78.53 -5.34
CA HIS A 5 25.85 -77.87 -6.64
C HIS A 5 24.65 -78.40 -7.47
N LYS A 6 23.83 -77.57 -8.19
CA LYS A 6 23.71 -76.09 -8.36
C LYS A 6 22.40 -75.72 -9.10
N LYS A 7 21.97 -74.45 -8.96
CA LYS A 7 21.02 -73.59 -9.76
C LYS A 7 19.67 -73.33 -9.06
N SER A 8 19.27 -72.09 -8.70
CA SER A 8 18.92 -70.90 -9.53
C SER A 8 17.83 -71.20 -10.56
N SER A 9 16.74 -70.44 -10.76
CA SER A 9 16.37 -69.10 -10.27
C SER A 9 14.82 -68.93 -10.42
N ASN A 10 14.09 -67.88 -10.04
CA ASN A 10 14.38 -66.48 -9.62
C ASN A 10 13.45 -66.07 -8.45
N ALA A 11 13.66 -64.89 -7.87
CA ALA A 11 12.65 -64.16 -7.08
C ALA A 11 12.62 -62.68 -7.50
N LEU A 12 11.42 -62.14 -7.78
CA LEU A 12 11.27 -60.72 -8.11
C LEU A 12 11.41 -59.87 -6.84
N PHE A 13 12.40 -58.97 -6.82
CA PHE A 13 12.46 -57.88 -5.86
C PHE A 13 11.68 -56.67 -6.41
N GLY A 14 10.46 -56.47 -5.90
CA GLY A 14 9.69 -55.26 -6.18
C GLY A 14 10.28 -54.06 -5.43
N ILE A 15 11.03 -53.21 -6.13
CA ILE A 15 11.47 -51.93 -5.58
C ILE A 15 10.29 -50.95 -5.65
N ALA A 16 9.66 -50.69 -4.50
CA ALA A 16 8.66 -49.65 -4.36
C ALA A 16 9.34 -48.27 -4.46
N LEU A 17 9.39 -47.71 -5.67
CA LEU A 17 9.90 -46.36 -5.91
C LEU A 17 8.90 -45.34 -5.37
N ALA A 18 9.11 -44.90 -4.13
CA ALA A 18 8.34 -43.82 -3.52
C ALA A 18 8.65 -42.50 -4.25
N LEU A 19 7.82 -42.18 -5.26
CA LEU A 19 7.78 -40.87 -5.89
C LEU A 19 7.47 -39.81 -4.84
N MET A 20 8.48 -39.08 -4.39
CA MET A 20 8.27 -37.80 -3.72
C MET A 20 7.65 -36.85 -4.74
N LEU A 21 6.32 -36.74 -4.72
CA LEU A 21 5.60 -35.62 -5.31
C LEU A 21 6.05 -34.36 -4.58
N GLY A 22 7.10 -33.73 -5.10
CA GLY A 22 7.44 -32.37 -4.73
C GLY A 22 6.21 -31.51 -4.97
N ALA A 23 5.72 -30.85 -3.92
CA ALA A 23 4.52 -30.06 -4.00
C ALA A 23 4.72 -28.96 -5.04
N THR A 24 4.16 -29.15 -6.23
CA THR A 24 4.04 -28.12 -7.24
C THR A 24 3.28 -26.98 -6.59
N GLN A 25 3.98 -25.87 -6.33
CA GLN A 25 3.34 -24.64 -5.90
C GLN A 25 2.48 -24.17 -7.07
N THR A 26 1.22 -24.61 -7.10
CA THR A 26 0.20 -24.04 -7.98
C THR A 26 0.25 -22.54 -7.79
N LEU A 27 0.58 -21.80 -8.86
CA LEU A 27 0.64 -20.35 -8.78
C LEU A 27 -0.74 -19.85 -8.36
N ALA A 28 -0.81 -18.76 -7.60
CA ALA A 28 -2.08 -18.28 -7.05
C ALA A 28 -3.16 -18.07 -8.14
N ALA A 29 -2.72 -17.72 -9.36
CA ALA A 29 -3.56 -17.58 -10.54
C ALA A 29 -4.27 -18.87 -10.99
N ASP A 30 -3.59 -20.02 -10.90
CA ASP A 30 -4.07 -21.32 -11.41
C ASP A 30 -4.96 -22.06 -10.39
N ARG A 31 -5.19 -21.46 -9.22
CA ARG A 31 -6.03 -22.03 -8.18
C ARG A 31 -7.51 -21.90 -8.57
N VAL A 32 -8.17 -23.04 -8.79
CA VAL A 32 -9.64 -23.13 -8.87
C VAL A 32 -10.25 -22.58 -7.56
N LEU A 33 -11.16 -21.62 -7.68
CA LEU A 33 -11.80 -20.93 -6.56
C LEU A 33 -13.15 -21.56 -6.22
N PHE A 34 -13.93 -21.91 -7.24
CA PHE A 34 -15.21 -22.61 -7.14
C PHE A 34 -15.55 -23.33 -8.44
N GLN A 35 -16.60 -24.16 -8.41
CA GLN A 35 -17.19 -24.79 -9.59
C GLN A 35 -18.64 -24.33 -9.78
N LEU A 36 -19.08 -24.20 -11.03
CA LEU A 36 -20.47 -23.98 -11.40
C LEU A 36 -20.82 -24.91 -12.57
N ASN A 37 -21.81 -25.77 -12.38
CA ASN A 37 -22.26 -26.76 -13.39
C ASN A 37 -21.12 -27.62 -13.97
N GLY A 38 -20.13 -27.99 -13.14
CA GLY A 38 -18.96 -28.77 -13.55
C GLY A 38 -17.84 -27.98 -14.23
N ALA A 39 -18.00 -26.67 -14.45
CA ALA A 39 -16.94 -25.80 -14.93
C ALA A 39 -16.16 -25.18 -13.76
N ASP A 40 -14.83 -25.26 -13.81
CA ASP A 40 -13.92 -24.61 -12.85
C ASP A 40 -13.84 -23.10 -13.09
N TYR A 41 -13.88 -22.32 -12.00
CA TYR A 41 -13.64 -20.88 -11.99
C TYR A 41 -12.37 -20.56 -11.19
N ASP A 42 -11.27 -20.38 -11.91
CA ASP A 42 -9.97 -19.90 -11.43
C ASP A 42 -9.90 -18.35 -11.42
N GLN A 43 -8.75 -17.77 -11.03
CA GLN A 43 -8.59 -16.32 -10.98
C GLN A 43 -8.71 -15.63 -12.35
N SER A 44 -8.34 -16.28 -13.45
CA SER A 44 -8.33 -15.68 -14.80
C SER A 44 -9.75 -15.41 -15.32
N LYS A 45 -10.71 -16.24 -14.92
CA LYS A 45 -12.13 -16.14 -15.29
C LYS A 45 -12.93 -15.10 -14.49
N LEU A 46 -12.30 -14.45 -13.51
CA LEU A 46 -12.91 -13.39 -12.72
C LEU A 46 -12.88 -12.03 -13.42
N SER A 47 -13.92 -11.23 -13.17
CA SER A 47 -13.94 -9.82 -13.59
C SER A 47 -12.73 -9.04 -13.04
N GLN A 48 -12.36 -7.93 -13.68
CA GLN A 48 -11.25 -7.09 -13.22
C GLN A 48 -11.43 -6.64 -11.74
N GLY A 49 -12.61 -6.12 -11.36
CA GLY A 49 -12.90 -5.78 -9.97
C GLY A 49 -12.85 -6.98 -9.02
N SER A 50 -13.35 -8.15 -9.44
CA SER A 50 -13.30 -9.39 -8.65
C SER A 50 -11.87 -9.90 -8.42
N ARG A 51 -10.99 -9.83 -9.43
CA ARG A 51 -9.55 -10.14 -9.27
C ARG A 51 -8.88 -9.21 -8.28
N LEU A 52 -9.23 -7.92 -8.33
CA LEU A 52 -8.65 -6.92 -7.42
C LEU A 52 -9.15 -7.09 -5.97
N ALA A 53 -10.44 -7.43 -5.80
CA ALA A 53 -11.03 -7.76 -4.49
C ALA A 53 -10.40 -9.03 -3.88
N LEU A 54 -10.16 -10.07 -4.70
CA LEU A 54 -9.46 -11.28 -4.28
C LEU A 54 -8.02 -10.96 -3.82
N PHE A 55 -7.25 -10.22 -4.64
CA PHE A 55 -5.91 -9.77 -4.26
C PHE A 55 -5.89 -8.95 -2.97
N ALA A 56 -6.88 -8.09 -2.73
CA ALA A 56 -7.01 -7.34 -1.49
C ALA A 56 -7.29 -8.23 -0.27
N ALA A 57 -8.16 -9.24 -0.43
CA ALA A 57 -8.48 -10.22 0.61
C ALA A 57 -7.27 -11.10 0.95
N GLU A 58 -6.59 -11.66 -0.06
CA GLU A 58 -5.35 -12.42 0.10
C GLU A 58 -4.24 -11.58 0.74
N SER A 59 -4.08 -10.32 0.30
CA SER A 59 -3.13 -9.37 0.88
C SER A 59 -3.45 -9.03 2.33
N LYS A 60 -4.73 -8.95 2.71
CA LYS A 60 -5.14 -8.79 4.12
C LYS A 60 -4.76 -10.03 4.91
N TYR A 61 -5.17 -11.23 4.47
CA TYR A 61 -4.83 -12.49 5.12
C TYR A 61 -3.33 -12.66 5.33
N TYR A 62 -2.53 -12.41 4.29
CA TYR A 62 -1.06 -12.48 4.35
C TYR A 62 -0.47 -11.49 5.37
N ARG A 63 -0.98 -10.25 5.46
CA ARG A 63 -0.54 -9.28 6.48
C ARG A 63 -0.92 -9.66 7.91
N GLU A 64 -2.10 -10.25 8.14
CA GLU A 64 -2.48 -10.74 9.47
C GLU A 64 -1.60 -11.94 9.86
N LEU A 65 -1.38 -12.88 8.94
CA LEU A 65 -0.48 -14.01 9.16
C LEU A 65 0.96 -13.55 9.45
N GLN A 66 1.48 -12.53 8.74
CA GLN A 66 2.77 -11.92 9.06
C GLN A 66 2.84 -11.41 10.51
N GLN A 67 1.79 -10.73 11.01
CA GLN A 67 1.76 -10.24 12.38
C GLN A 67 1.71 -11.38 13.41
N VAL A 68 1.00 -12.48 13.12
CA VAL A 68 1.00 -13.68 13.96
C VAL A 68 2.40 -14.30 14.01
N ILE A 69 3.07 -14.45 12.87
CA ILE A 69 4.45 -14.98 12.80
C ILE A 69 5.43 -14.03 13.51
N ASP A 70 5.35 -12.72 13.32
CA ASP A 70 6.22 -11.74 14.00
C ASP A 70 6.00 -11.73 15.52
N LYS A 71 4.78 -12.01 15.99
CA LYS A 71 4.50 -12.22 17.41
C LYS A 71 5.20 -13.48 17.93
N GLU A 72 5.09 -14.59 17.20
CA GLU A 72 5.64 -15.88 17.63
C GLU A 72 7.17 -15.90 17.58
N LEU A 73 7.79 -15.35 16.53
CA LEU A 73 9.24 -15.19 16.43
C LEU A 73 9.82 -14.38 17.59
N PHE A 74 9.07 -13.41 18.12
CA PHE A 74 9.49 -12.69 19.32
C PHE A 74 9.45 -13.57 20.58
N GLU A 75 8.46 -14.44 20.74
CA GLU A 75 8.43 -15.39 21.86
C GLU A 75 9.56 -16.42 21.76
N ILE A 76 9.81 -16.96 20.55
CA ILE A 76 10.93 -17.88 20.27
C ILE A 76 12.27 -17.19 20.58
N TYR A 77 12.50 -15.99 20.06
CA TYR A 77 13.68 -15.17 20.37
C TYR A 77 13.91 -15.01 21.87
N LEU A 78 12.86 -14.68 22.64
CA LEU A 78 12.97 -14.52 24.09
C LEU A 78 13.33 -15.84 24.80
N VAL A 79 12.80 -16.99 24.35
CA VAL A 79 13.11 -18.31 24.90
C VAL A 79 14.56 -18.72 24.62
N GLU A 80 15.04 -18.52 23.40
CA GLU A 80 16.42 -18.84 23.02
C GLU A 80 17.42 -17.94 23.74
N GLU A 81 17.15 -16.64 23.81
CA GLU A 81 18.00 -15.68 24.50
C GLU A 81 18.02 -15.90 26.02
N ALA A 82 16.89 -16.30 26.62
CA ALA A 82 16.80 -16.71 28.01
C ALA A 82 17.70 -17.91 28.32
N LYS A 83 17.65 -18.97 27.49
CA LYS A 83 18.56 -20.12 27.58
C LYS A 83 20.02 -19.70 27.42
N ARG A 84 20.33 -18.87 26.41
CA ARG A 84 21.70 -18.41 26.11
C ARG A 84 22.32 -17.58 27.24
N MET A 85 21.49 -16.83 27.98
CA MET A 85 21.95 -15.91 29.04
C MET A 85 21.73 -16.45 30.46
N GLY A 86 21.14 -17.65 30.64
CA GLY A 86 20.82 -18.20 31.96
C GLY A 86 19.81 -17.37 32.76
N LYS A 87 18.89 -16.67 32.08
CA LYS A 87 17.87 -15.79 32.69
C LYS A 87 16.46 -16.31 32.40
N SER A 88 15.45 -15.81 33.11
CA SER A 88 14.05 -16.07 32.75
C SER A 88 13.65 -15.32 31.47
N LYS A 89 12.63 -15.83 30.77
CA LYS A 89 12.07 -15.20 29.56
C LYS A 89 11.56 -13.79 29.84
N GLU A 90 11.00 -13.59 31.03
CA GLU A 90 10.45 -12.33 31.52
C GLU A 90 11.55 -11.31 31.82
N ALA A 91 12.68 -11.75 32.39
CA ALA A 91 13.85 -10.90 32.60
C ALA A 91 14.47 -10.45 31.27
N ILE A 92 14.62 -11.35 30.30
CA ILE A 92 15.06 -10.99 28.94
C ILE A 92 14.07 -10.03 28.27
N ARG A 93 12.76 -10.27 28.41
CA ARG A 93 11.74 -9.37 27.87
C ARG A 93 11.87 -7.96 28.42
N ALA A 94 12.02 -7.83 29.74
CA ALA A 94 12.23 -6.54 30.39
C ALA A 94 13.52 -5.88 29.88
N GLU A 95 14.66 -6.59 29.92
CA GLU A 95 15.95 -6.07 29.46
C GLU A 95 15.93 -5.61 27.99
N ARG A 96 15.36 -6.42 27.09
CA ARG A 96 15.38 -6.18 25.63
C ARG A 96 14.37 -5.13 25.16
N LEU A 97 13.28 -4.94 25.90
CA LEU A 97 12.24 -3.94 25.63
C LEU A 97 12.37 -2.65 26.45
N THR A 98 13.38 -2.53 27.33
CA THR A 98 13.74 -1.24 27.91
C THR A 98 14.08 -0.24 26.80
N VAL A 99 13.45 0.92 26.86
CA VAL A 99 13.66 2.06 25.95
C VAL A 99 13.89 3.31 26.78
N ALA A 100 14.60 4.29 26.21
CA ALA A 100 14.74 5.60 26.83
C ALA A 100 13.37 6.29 26.99
N GLU A 101 13.24 7.10 28.04
CA GLU A 101 12.07 7.95 28.21
C GLU A 101 12.02 9.03 27.12
N PRO A 102 10.86 9.30 26.50
CA PRO A 102 10.72 10.38 25.52
C PRO A 102 11.13 11.72 26.14
N THR A 103 12.07 12.39 25.51
CA THR A 103 12.56 13.69 25.98
C THR A 103 11.47 14.76 25.84
N GLU A 104 11.56 15.81 26.67
CA GLU A 104 10.64 16.96 26.58
C GLU A 104 10.63 17.58 25.17
N LYS A 105 11.77 17.56 24.47
CA LYS A 105 11.90 18.00 23.07
C LYS A 105 11.07 17.14 22.11
N GLU A 106 11.10 15.82 22.25
CA GLU A 106 10.32 14.90 21.42
C GLU A 106 8.82 15.00 21.69
N ILE A 107 8.42 15.13 22.96
CA ILE A 107 7.01 15.29 23.35
C ILE A 107 6.47 16.62 22.79
N ARG A 108 7.25 17.71 22.85
CA ARG A 108 6.90 19.00 22.24
C ARG A 108 6.83 18.93 20.71
N ALA A 109 7.82 18.34 20.03
CA ALA A 109 7.77 18.16 18.58
C ALA A 109 6.54 17.33 18.13
N PHE A 110 6.19 16.30 18.90
CA PHE A 110 4.99 15.50 18.66
C PHE A 110 3.69 16.31 18.85
N TYR A 111 3.66 17.21 19.84
CA TYR A 111 2.57 18.18 20.02
C TYR A 111 2.51 19.22 18.90
N ASP A 112 3.61 19.86 18.53
CA ASP A 112 3.63 20.93 17.53
C ASP A 112 3.16 20.44 16.15
N SER A 113 3.51 19.21 15.78
CA SER A 113 3.00 18.57 14.55
C SER A 113 1.47 18.32 14.56
N ARG A 114 0.80 18.41 15.72
CA ARG A 114 -0.62 18.11 15.94
C ARG A 114 -1.46 19.26 16.51
N LYS A 115 -0.87 20.29 17.13
CA LYS A 115 -1.60 21.35 17.87
C LYS A 115 -2.72 22.00 17.06
N ALA A 116 -2.46 22.26 15.78
CA ALA A 116 -3.43 22.83 14.82
C ALA A 116 -4.68 21.96 14.57
N ARG A 117 -4.67 20.68 14.95
CA ARG A 117 -5.84 19.77 14.87
C ARG A 117 -6.53 19.56 16.22
N MET A 118 -5.81 19.72 17.32
CA MET A 118 -6.28 19.27 18.63
C MET A 118 -6.92 20.36 19.49
N LYS A 119 -6.60 21.65 19.25
CA LYS A 119 -7.15 22.79 20.00
C LYS A 119 -7.07 22.65 21.55
N LYS A 120 -6.09 21.87 22.05
CA LYS A 120 -5.83 21.66 23.49
C LYS A 120 -4.43 22.19 23.83
N PRO A 121 -4.22 22.77 25.03
CA PRO A 121 -2.89 23.17 25.50
C PRO A 121 -1.98 21.95 25.67
N TYR A 122 -0.66 22.20 25.69
CA TYR A 122 0.36 21.16 25.75
C TYR A 122 0.28 20.35 27.06
N GLU A 123 0.09 21.08 28.16
CA GLU A 123 0.04 20.60 29.54
C GLU A 123 -1.05 19.53 29.71
N ALA A 124 -2.21 19.73 29.08
CA ALA A 124 -3.35 18.82 29.13
C ALA A 124 -3.17 17.53 28.30
N VAL A 125 -2.12 17.41 27.48
CA VAL A 125 -1.87 16.24 26.62
C VAL A 125 -0.48 15.64 26.77
N ARG A 126 0.43 16.32 27.48
CA ARG A 126 1.83 15.92 27.68
C ARG A 126 1.97 14.47 28.15
N GLU A 127 1.31 14.10 29.24
CA GLU A 127 1.41 12.75 29.82
C GLU A 127 0.90 11.66 28.84
N GLY A 128 -0.21 11.92 28.15
CA GLY A 128 -0.75 11.02 27.12
C GLY A 128 0.22 10.84 25.96
N PHE A 129 0.94 11.89 25.57
CA PHE A 129 1.98 11.83 24.55
C PHE A 129 3.25 11.14 25.03
N THR A 130 3.69 11.32 26.27
CA THR A 130 4.78 10.53 26.87
C THR A 130 4.44 9.04 26.83
N LYS A 131 3.25 8.65 27.29
CA LYS A 131 2.78 7.25 27.25
C LYS A 131 2.71 6.70 25.82
N TYR A 132 2.19 7.48 24.86
CA TYR A 132 2.14 7.10 23.45
C TYR A 132 3.53 6.90 22.84
N LEU A 133 4.45 7.86 23.04
CA LEU A 133 5.80 7.81 22.49
C LEU A 133 6.60 6.66 23.09
N ARG A 134 6.51 6.42 24.40
CA ARG A 134 7.12 5.25 25.05
C ARG A 134 6.59 3.94 24.48
N LYS A 135 5.26 3.80 24.34
CA LYS A 135 4.63 2.61 23.73
C LYS A 135 5.07 2.40 22.28
N LYS A 136 5.19 3.49 21.50
CA LYS A 136 5.71 3.47 20.13
C LYS A 136 7.17 2.98 20.10
N ALA A 137 8.04 3.53 20.94
CA ALA A 137 9.44 3.13 21.03
C ALA A 137 9.59 1.65 21.41
N VAL A 138 8.81 1.14 22.37
CA VAL A 138 8.78 -0.31 22.71
C VAL A 138 8.33 -1.16 21.51
N SER A 139 7.33 -0.71 20.76
CA SER A 139 6.84 -1.40 19.56
C SER A 139 7.90 -1.44 18.45
N GLU A 140 8.61 -0.34 18.23
CA GLU A 140 9.70 -0.22 17.25
C GLU A 140 10.91 -1.06 17.67
N ARG A 141 11.26 -1.07 18.97
CA ARG A 141 12.29 -1.93 19.54
C ARG A 141 11.96 -3.41 19.35
N LYS A 142 10.71 -3.83 19.62
CA LYS A 142 10.26 -5.20 19.34
C LYS A 142 10.39 -5.54 17.85
N ALA A 143 9.92 -4.66 16.96
CA ALA A 143 10.00 -4.89 15.52
C ALA A 143 11.45 -5.03 15.03
N ALA A 144 12.37 -4.19 15.52
CA ALA A 144 13.80 -4.28 15.21
C ALA A 144 14.44 -5.59 15.70
N LEU A 145 14.08 -6.08 16.90
CA LEU A 145 14.54 -7.37 17.41
C LEU A 145 14.05 -8.55 16.55
N VAL A 146 12.78 -8.54 16.13
CA VAL A 146 12.22 -9.55 15.23
C VAL A 146 12.87 -9.48 13.84
N ALA A 147 13.13 -8.28 13.31
CA ALA A 147 13.81 -8.11 12.02
C ALA A 147 15.24 -8.68 12.06
N ALA A 148 16.04 -8.31 13.07
CA ALA A 148 17.39 -8.86 13.25
C ALA A 148 17.38 -10.39 13.47
N TYR A 149 16.36 -10.91 14.18
CA TYR A 149 16.18 -12.36 14.36
C TYR A 149 15.82 -13.07 13.04
N ARG A 150 15.00 -12.45 12.18
CA ARG A 150 14.68 -12.94 10.83
C ARG A 150 15.83 -12.85 9.84
N GLU A 151 16.79 -11.94 10.05
CA GLU A 151 18.00 -11.81 9.24
C GLU A 151 19.04 -12.86 9.64
N LYS A 152 19.25 -13.05 10.95
CA LYS A 152 20.20 -14.02 11.49
C LYS A 152 19.77 -15.49 11.27
N ASN A 153 18.47 -15.76 11.26
CA ASN A 153 17.91 -17.11 11.14
C ASN A 153 17.15 -17.26 9.82
N ALA A 154 17.17 -18.46 9.21
CA ALA A 154 16.54 -18.72 7.92
C ALA A 154 14.99 -18.81 7.98
N VAL A 155 14.33 -17.77 8.47
CA VAL A 155 12.87 -17.71 8.67
C VAL A 155 12.15 -17.56 7.33
N LYS A 156 11.82 -18.70 6.71
CA LYS A 156 11.03 -18.76 5.49
C LYS A 156 9.54 -18.70 5.79
N MET A 157 8.80 -17.83 5.10
CA MET A 157 7.35 -17.93 5.06
C MET A 157 6.96 -18.86 3.92
N LEU A 158 6.22 -19.93 4.24
CA LEU A 158 5.83 -20.95 3.26
C LEU A 158 4.59 -20.55 2.45
N MET A 159 3.83 -19.54 2.91
CA MET A 159 2.72 -18.97 2.16
C MET A 159 3.24 -18.02 1.07
N SER A 160 2.81 -18.25 -0.16
CA SER A 160 3.07 -17.37 -1.30
C SER A 160 2.61 -15.94 -1.01
N ARG A 161 3.42 -14.97 -1.43
CA ARG A 161 3.02 -13.55 -1.42
C ARG A 161 1.92 -13.34 -2.47
N PRO A 162 0.79 -12.70 -2.13
CA PRO A 162 -0.22 -12.33 -3.11
C PRO A 162 0.37 -11.44 -4.21
N VAL A 163 0.07 -11.77 -5.46
CA VAL A 163 0.54 -11.06 -6.65
C VAL A 163 -0.57 -10.11 -7.10
N ALA A 164 -0.24 -8.85 -7.34
CA ALA A 164 -1.21 -7.87 -7.83
C ALA A 164 -1.58 -8.21 -9.28
N PRO A 165 -2.87 -8.36 -9.64
CA PRO A 165 -3.27 -8.45 -11.03
C PRO A 165 -2.92 -7.14 -11.75
N VAL A 166 -2.55 -7.24 -13.03
CA VAL A 166 -2.40 -6.07 -13.90
C VAL A 166 -3.80 -5.61 -14.32
N MET A 167 -4.13 -4.39 -13.94
CA MET A 167 -5.40 -3.73 -14.27
C MET A 167 -5.22 -2.81 -15.47
N GLU A 168 -6.10 -2.93 -16.46
CA GLU A 168 -6.26 -1.88 -17.46
C GLU A 168 -7.02 -0.73 -16.80
N ILE A 169 -6.54 0.51 -16.96
CA ILE A 169 -7.15 1.70 -16.35
C ILE A 169 -7.37 2.75 -17.43
N ALA A 170 -8.61 3.23 -17.55
CA ALA A 170 -9.06 4.17 -18.57
C ALA A 170 -8.60 5.63 -18.28
N THR A 171 -7.28 5.85 -18.37
CA THR A 171 -6.57 7.10 -18.07
C THR A 171 -6.69 8.18 -19.16
N GLU A 172 -7.33 7.90 -20.29
CA GLU A 172 -7.47 8.86 -21.39
C GLU A 172 -8.27 10.11 -20.97
N GLY A 173 -7.69 11.28 -21.30
CA GLY A 173 -8.22 12.59 -20.97
C GLY A 173 -7.93 13.05 -19.53
N PHE A 174 -7.22 12.25 -18.72
CA PHE A 174 -6.84 12.63 -17.36
C PHE A 174 -5.50 13.40 -17.30
N PRO A 175 -5.31 14.30 -16.32
CA PRO A 175 -4.10 15.10 -16.21
C PRO A 175 -2.86 14.22 -16.01
N VAL A 176 -1.80 14.51 -16.78
CA VAL A 176 -0.52 13.78 -16.74
C VAL A 176 0.59 14.70 -16.24
N LYS A 177 1.41 14.25 -15.28
CA LYS A 177 2.69 14.89 -14.87
C LYS A 177 3.85 14.03 -15.37
N GLY A 178 4.95 14.66 -15.81
CA GLY A 178 6.12 13.97 -16.36
C GLY A 178 6.03 13.75 -17.87
N ASP A 179 6.99 13.00 -18.44
CA ASP A 179 7.02 12.70 -19.88
C ASP A 179 5.84 11.78 -20.26
N PRO A 180 4.96 12.17 -21.19
CA PRO A 180 3.89 11.28 -21.70
C PRO A 180 4.39 9.93 -22.24
N LYS A 181 5.66 9.85 -22.68
CA LYS A 181 6.33 8.63 -23.17
C LYS A 181 7.04 7.82 -22.09
N ALA A 182 7.02 8.25 -20.83
CA ALA A 182 7.64 7.54 -19.72
C ALA A 182 7.13 6.08 -19.64
N PRO A 183 8.02 5.07 -19.51
CA PRO A 183 7.66 3.65 -19.51
C PRO A 183 6.86 3.23 -18.26
N VAL A 184 7.01 3.96 -17.15
CA VAL A 184 6.26 3.68 -15.91
C VAL A 184 5.17 4.71 -15.70
N THR A 185 3.93 4.23 -15.59
CA THR A 185 2.74 5.02 -15.30
C THR A 185 2.29 4.75 -13.88
N ILE A 186 2.30 5.79 -13.04
CA ILE A 186 1.62 5.80 -11.75
C ILE A 186 0.21 6.37 -11.95
N VAL A 187 -0.83 5.65 -11.53
CA VAL A 187 -2.20 6.18 -11.50
C VAL A 187 -2.64 6.33 -10.06
N GLU A 188 -3.06 7.54 -9.65
CA GLU A 188 -3.57 7.82 -8.32
C GLU A 188 -5.06 8.21 -8.37
N PHE A 189 -5.92 7.40 -7.75
CA PHE A 189 -7.29 7.80 -7.41
C PHE A 189 -7.29 8.51 -6.05
N ALA A 190 -7.60 9.80 -6.03
CA ALA A 190 -7.40 10.65 -4.86
C ALA A 190 -8.51 11.68 -4.59
N ASP A 191 -8.48 12.22 -3.37
CA ASP A 191 -9.41 13.19 -2.82
C ASP A 191 -8.63 14.32 -2.12
N TYR A 192 -8.89 15.57 -2.52
CA TYR A 192 -8.19 16.75 -1.99
C TYR A 192 -8.37 16.97 -0.49
N LYS A 193 -9.42 16.43 0.15
CA LYS A 193 -9.62 16.44 1.61
C LYS A 193 -8.91 15.28 2.32
N CYS A 194 -8.46 14.24 1.61
CA CYS A 194 -7.84 13.07 2.21
C CYS A 194 -6.41 13.35 2.69
N GLY A 195 -6.20 13.24 4.00
CA GLY A 195 -4.89 13.41 4.63
C GLY A 195 -3.84 12.35 4.25
N TYR A 196 -4.25 11.22 3.67
CA TYR A 196 -3.34 10.24 3.08
C TYR A 196 -3.00 10.57 1.62
N CYS A 197 -3.94 11.09 0.82
CA CYS A 197 -3.65 11.57 -0.54
C CYS A 197 -2.59 12.70 -0.52
N LYS A 198 -2.67 13.63 0.44
CA LYS A 198 -1.61 14.65 0.65
C LYS A 198 -0.22 14.06 0.97
N LYS A 199 -0.15 12.86 1.56
CA LYS A 199 1.13 12.15 1.78
C LYS A 199 1.57 11.41 0.51
N ALA A 200 0.63 10.83 -0.22
CA ALA A 200 0.87 10.13 -1.48
C ALA A 200 1.39 11.07 -2.56
N SER A 201 0.72 12.19 -2.83
CA SER A 201 1.20 13.27 -3.71
C SER A 201 2.68 13.62 -3.42
N LYS A 202 3.05 13.80 -2.15
CA LYS A 202 4.45 14.06 -1.75
C LYS A 202 5.39 12.88 -1.95
N ALA A 203 4.92 11.64 -1.79
CA ALA A 203 5.75 10.46 -2.02
C ALA A 203 5.99 10.25 -3.52
N ILE A 204 4.93 10.39 -4.32
CA ILE A 204 4.94 10.35 -5.78
C ILE A 204 5.86 11.44 -6.34
N GLU A 205 5.82 12.67 -5.80
CA GLU A 205 6.76 13.75 -6.15
C GLU A 205 8.24 13.32 -5.97
N ARG A 206 8.59 12.72 -4.81
CA ARG A 206 9.96 12.22 -4.59
C ARG A 206 10.32 11.04 -5.50
N VAL A 207 9.36 10.18 -5.83
CA VAL A 207 9.53 9.10 -6.81
C VAL A 207 9.79 9.67 -8.21
N MET A 208 9.03 10.67 -8.66
CA MET A 208 9.25 11.33 -9.95
C MET A 208 10.64 11.99 -10.04
N VAL A 209 11.10 12.64 -8.97
CA VAL A 209 12.46 13.22 -8.91
C VAL A 209 13.54 12.14 -8.95
N ARG A 210 13.34 11.02 -8.23
CA ARG A 210 14.29 9.88 -8.21
C ARG A 210 14.39 9.17 -9.58
N PHE A 211 13.29 9.13 -10.33
CA PHE A 211 13.16 8.45 -11.62
C PHE A 211 12.81 9.45 -12.74
N GLU A 212 13.54 10.56 -12.78
CA GLU A 212 13.32 11.63 -13.75
C GLU A 212 13.29 11.11 -15.20
N GLY A 213 12.31 11.56 -15.98
CA GLY A 213 12.04 11.10 -17.35
C GLY A 213 11.48 9.66 -17.46
N LYS A 214 11.53 8.84 -16.41
CA LYS A 214 11.12 7.42 -16.45
C LYS A 214 9.72 7.16 -15.89
N VAL A 215 9.17 8.10 -15.13
CA VAL A 215 7.85 8.01 -14.49
C VAL A 215 6.93 9.14 -14.97
N LYS A 216 5.70 8.78 -15.35
CA LYS A 216 4.56 9.71 -15.47
C LYS A 216 3.49 9.39 -14.44
N VAL A 217 2.72 10.41 -14.05
CA VAL A 217 1.64 10.31 -13.06
C VAL A 217 0.34 10.74 -13.69
N VAL A 218 -0.71 9.94 -13.55
CA VAL A 218 -2.09 10.26 -13.91
C VAL A 218 -2.91 10.46 -12.64
N TYR A 219 -3.60 11.60 -12.53
CA TYR A 219 -4.51 11.88 -11.42
C TYR A 219 -5.96 11.56 -11.80
N MET A 220 -6.65 10.78 -10.97
CA MET A 220 -8.05 10.41 -11.12
C MET A 220 -8.85 10.93 -9.92
N ASP A 221 -9.80 11.84 -10.15
CA ASP A 221 -10.63 12.38 -9.06
C ASP A 221 -11.56 11.31 -8.48
N ARG A 222 -11.53 11.12 -7.16
CA ARG A 222 -12.47 10.26 -6.41
C ARG A 222 -12.96 10.97 -5.14
N PRO A 223 -13.84 11.98 -5.26
CA PRO A 223 -14.22 12.90 -4.18
C PRO A 223 -15.24 12.30 -3.19
N ILE A 224 -14.80 11.33 -2.39
CA ILE A 224 -15.64 10.54 -1.47
C ILE A 224 -15.75 11.12 -0.04
N LEU A 225 -15.04 12.21 0.28
CA LEU A 225 -15.03 12.79 1.64
C LEU A 225 -15.97 14.00 1.84
N GLY A 226 -16.91 14.22 0.91
CA GLY A 226 -18.02 15.17 1.06
C GLY A 226 -18.09 16.25 -0.03
N SER A 227 -18.97 17.22 0.16
CA SER A 227 -19.22 18.35 -0.74
C SER A 227 -17.95 19.15 -1.08
N ALA A 228 -17.14 19.50 -0.06
CA ALA A 228 -15.86 20.19 -0.27
C ALA A 228 -14.87 19.38 -1.13
N SER A 229 -14.91 18.04 -1.10
CA SER A 229 -14.10 17.21 -2.02
C SER A 229 -14.58 17.34 -3.46
N LYS A 230 -15.90 17.36 -3.69
CA LYS A 230 -16.50 17.51 -5.02
C LYS A 230 -16.19 18.88 -5.63
N ALA A 231 -16.39 19.95 -4.86
CA ALA A 231 -16.05 21.32 -5.27
C ALA A 231 -14.57 21.46 -5.68
N MET A 232 -13.66 20.79 -4.96
CA MET A 232 -12.23 20.80 -5.26
C MET A 232 -11.84 19.95 -6.48
N ALA A 233 -12.54 18.85 -6.74
CA ALA A 233 -12.40 18.06 -7.97
C ALA A 233 -12.93 18.82 -9.20
N GLN A 234 -14.10 19.46 -9.10
CA GLN A 234 -14.66 20.34 -10.15
C GLN A 234 -13.68 21.46 -10.50
N GLY A 235 -13.12 22.13 -9.49
CA GLY A 235 -12.10 23.14 -9.69
C GLY A 235 -10.81 22.61 -10.31
N GLY A 236 -10.43 21.35 -10.02
CA GLY A 236 -9.32 20.67 -10.69
C GLY A 236 -9.54 20.52 -12.19
N VAL A 237 -10.68 19.96 -12.59
CA VAL A 237 -11.08 19.84 -14.00
C VAL A 237 -11.13 21.22 -14.70
N CYS A 238 -11.54 22.27 -13.99
CA CYS A 238 -11.60 23.62 -14.55
C CYS A 238 -10.23 24.31 -14.63
N ALA A 239 -9.28 23.97 -13.76
CA ALA A 239 -7.88 24.36 -13.90
C ALA A 239 -7.19 23.60 -15.04
N ASP A 240 -7.56 22.34 -15.27
CA ASP A 240 -7.06 21.51 -16.38
C ASP A 240 -7.45 22.08 -17.76
N LYS A 241 -8.72 22.48 -17.92
CA LYS A 241 -9.20 23.21 -19.12
C LYS A 241 -8.45 24.51 -19.41
N GLN A 242 -7.72 25.06 -18.44
CA GLN A 242 -6.88 26.26 -18.58
C GLN A 242 -5.37 25.95 -18.46
N GLY A 243 -4.97 24.68 -18.57
CA GLY A 243 -3.56 24.25 -18.58
C GLY A 243 -2.83 24.34 -17.24
N LYS A 244 -3.52 24.52 -16.12
CA LYS A 244 -2.93 24.73 -14.78
C LYS A 244 -3.32 23.66 -13.74
N PHE A 245 -3.72 22.46 -14.17
CA PHE A 245 -4.11 21.39 -13.24
C PHE A 245 -3.09 21.13 -12.13
N TRP A 246 -1.80 20.99 -12.46
CA TRP A 246 -0.79 20.67 -11.44
C TRP A 246 -0.53 21.81 -10.45
N ALA A 247 -0.60 23.06 -10.90
CA ALA A 247 -0.53 24.23 -10.01
C ALA A 247 -1.74 24.28 -9.06
N TRP A 248 -2.93 23.96 -9.57
CA TRP A 248 -4.14 23.80 -8.76
C TRP A 248 -3.99 22.66 -7.73
N HIS A 249 -3.58 21.48 -8.18
CA HIS A 249 -3.39 20.29 -7.37
C HIS A 249 -2.42 20.55 -6.20
N ASP A 250 -1.26 21.12 -6.50
CA ASP A 250 -0.20 21.39 -5.52
C ASP A 250 -0.67 22.48 -4.52
N LEU A 251 -1.42 23.49 -4.97
CA LEU A 251 -2.02 24.53 -4.11
C LEU A 251 -3.18 24.00 -3.25
N ALA A 252 -4.06 23.17 -3.81
CA ALA A 252 -5.13 22.49 -3.08
C ALA A 252 -4.56 21.63 -1.95
N TYR A 253 -3.55 20.80 -2.25
CA TYR A 253 -2.89 20.02 -1.21
C TYR A 253 -2.12 20.90 -0.21
N LYS A 254 -1.46 21.99 -0.62
CA LYS A 254 -0.85 22.97 0.31
C LYS A 254 -1.90 23.44 1.34
N ASN A 255 -3.06 23.88 0.87
CA ASN A 255 -4.16 24.45 1.68
C ASN A 255 -5.17 23.43 2.26
N GLN A 256 -5.00 22.12 2.05
CA GLN A 256 -5.94 21.03 2.43
C GLN A 256 -6.71 21.21 3.76
N LYS A 257 -6.06 21.72 4.81
CA LYS A 257 -6.67 21.88 6.15
C LYS A 257 -7.80 22.91 6.18
N SER A 258 -7.76 23.94 5.34
CA SER A 258 -8.73 25.05 5.28
C SER A 258 -9.70 24.95 4.11
N LEU A 259 -9.60 23.92 3.25
CA LEU A 259 -10.50 23.76 2.11
C LEU A 259 -11.97 23.61 2.55
N THR A 260 -12.81 24.48 2.02
CA THR A 260 -14.28 24.48 2.09
C THR A 260 -14.84 24.34 0.67
N GLU A 261 -16.15 24.42 0.49
CA GLU A 261 -16.80 24.36 -0.83
C GLU A 261 -16.48 25.62 -1.67
N GLU A 262 -16.43 26.78 -1.02
CA GLU A 262 -16.17 28.09 -1.63
C GLU A 262 -14.68 28.31 -1.96
N SER A 263 -13.81 27.47 -1.40
CA SER A 263 -12.34 27.59 -1.57
C SER A 263 -11.90 27.49 -3.03
N SER A 264 -12.65 26.77 -3.87
CA SER A 264 -12.28 26.55 -5.27
C SER A 264 -12.10 27.85 -6.07
N ALA A 265 -13.05 28.79 -5.97
CA ALA A 265 -12.95 30.06 -6.68
C ALA A 265 -11.82 30.97 -6.13
N ALA A 266 -11.44 30.82 -4.85
CA ALA A 266 -10.34 31.56 -4.25
C ALA A 266 -8.98 31.06 -4.75
N LEU A 267 -8.76 29.75 -4.77
CA LEU A 267 -7.51 29.15 -5.27
C LEU A 267 -7.34 29.37 -6.78
N ALA A 268 -8.44 29.40 -7.55
CA ALA A 268 -8.40 29.73 -8.97
C ALA A 268 -7.82 31.14 -9.23
N ARG A 269 -8.20 32.12 -8.40
CA ARG A 269 -7.64 33.48 -8.48
C ARG A 269 -6.17 33.52 -8.06
N GLU A 270 -5.77 32.78 -7.02
CA GLU A 270 -4.38 32.73 -6.54
C GLU A 270 -3.40 32.27 -7.63
N ILE A 271 -3.77 31.32 -8.48
CA ILE A 271 -2.95 30.84 -9.61
C ILE A 271 -3.22 31.56 -10.95
N GLY A 272 -4.04 32.63 -10.93
CA GLY A 272 -4.35 33.44 -12.11
C GLY A 272 -5.10 32.67 -13.20
N LEU A 273 -6.19 31.98 -12.86
CA LEU A 273 -7.18 31.48 -13.83
C LEU A 273 -8.15 32.60 -14.23
N ASP A 274 -8.71 32.51 -15.44
CA ASP A 274 -9.88 33.29 -15.82
C ASP A 274 -11.05 32.86 -14.92
N GLY A 275 -11.44 33.75 -14.01
CA GLY A 275 -12.52 33.50 -13.04
C GLY A 275 -13.91 33.37 -13.66
N LYS A 276 -14.16 33.99 -14.83
CA LYS A 276 -15.44 33.89 -15.55
C LYS A 276 -15.54 32.54 -16.24
N ALA A 277 -14.49 32.15 -16.98
CA ALA A 277 -14.42 30.83 -17.61
C ALA A 277 -14.41 29.70 -16.57
N PHE A 278 -13.73 29.90 -15.44
CA PHE A 278 -13.72 28.97 -14.32
C PHE A 278 -15.11 28.81 -13.69
N GLY A 279 -15.81 29.92 -13.39
CA GLY A 279 -17.16 29.89 -12.83
C GLY A 279 -18.17 29.16 -13.72
N VAL A 280 -18.16 29.42 -15.03
CA VAL A 280 -18.99 28.69 -16.01
C VAL A 280 -18.62 27.21 -16.07
N CYS A 281 -17.34 26.87 -15.88
CA CYS A 281 -16.87 25.50 -15.95
C CYS A 281 -17.32 24.63 -14.75
N LEU A 282 -17.37 25.17 -13.53
CA LEU A 282 -17.64 24.40 -12.30
C LEU A 282 -18.93 23.57 -12.40
N GLU A 283 -19.99 24.20 -12.89
CA GLU A 283 -21.34 23.61 -13.01
C GLU A 283 -21.59 22.96 -14.39
N SER A 284 -20.60 22.93 -15.29
CA SER A 284 -20.81 22.39 -16.64
C SER A 284 -20.97 20.86 -16.64
N GLU A 285 -21.89 20.34 -17.45
CA GLU A 285 -22.10 18.90 -17.63
C GLU A 285 -20.79 18.17 -17.98
N ALA A 286 -19.92 18.80 -18.78
CA ALA A 286 -18.60 18.27 -19.12
C ALA A 286 -17.70 18.07 -17.89
N THR A 287 -17.77 18.94 -16.88
CA THR A 287 -17.02 18.81 -15.62
C THR A 287 -17.60 17.67 -14.77
N ILE A 288 -18.93 17.58 -14.67
CA ILE A 288 -19.63 16.51 -13.96
C ILE A 288 -19.31 15.14 -14.60
N ALA A 289 -19.39 15.05 -15.93
CA ALA A 289 -19.09 13.84 -16.69
C ALA A 289 -17.61 13.42 -16.57
N ARG A 290 -16.68 14.39 -16.46
CA ARG A 290 -15.25 14.13 -16.29
C ARG A 290 -14.95 13.41 -14.96
N ILE A 291 -15.54 13.89 -13.87
CA ILE A 291 -15.45 13.26 -12.55
C ILE A 291 -16.20 11.92 -12.57
N GLY A 292 -17.40 11.88 -13.16
CA GLY A 292 -18.17 10.66 -13.34
C GLY A 292 -17.42 9.54 -14.10
N LYS A 293 -16.48 9.88 -15.00
CA LYS A 293 -15.60 8.91 -15.66
C LYS A 293 -14.64 8.24 -14.68
N SER A 294 -13.98 9.00 -13.79
CA SER A 294 -13.09 8.40 -12.77
C SER A 294 -13.84 7.68 -11.65
N GLU A 295 -15.05 8.14 -11.30
CA GLU A 295 -15.88 7.44 -10.32
C GLU A 295 -16.38 6.09 -10.83
N LYS A 296 -16.89 6.03 -12.07
CA LYS A 296 -17.26 4.76 -12.73
C LYS A 296 -16.07 3.80 -12.87
N GLU A 297 -14.89 4.34 -13.16
CA GLU A 297 -13.68 3.53 -13.25
C GLU A 297 -13.24 2.98 -11.89
N ALA A 298 -13.32 3.80 -10.84
CA ALA A 298 -13.11 3.35 -9.47
C ALA A 298 -14.13 2.29 -9.04
N GLU A 299 -15.39 2.39 -9.47
CA GLU A 299 -16.45 1.40 -9.23
C GLU A 299 -16.22 0.08 -9.98
N ARG A 300 -15.82 0.15 -11.26
CA ARG A 300 -15.42 -1.03 -12.07
C ARG A 300 -14.27 -1.79 -11.44
N LEU A 301 -13.33 -1.08 -10.83
CA LEU A 301 -12.20 -1.61 -10.08
C LEU A 301 -12.53 -1.91 -8.60
N GLN A 302 -13.76 -1.65 -8.13
CA GLN A 302 -14.23 -1.85 -6.75
C GLN A 302 -13.38 -1.12 -5.67
N LEU A 303 -12.89 0.08 -6.00
CA LEU A 303 -12.07 0.91 -5.12
C LEU A 303 -12.92 1.62 -4.07
N THR A 304 -12.78 1.19 -2.82
CA THR A 304 -13.50 1.68 -1.65
C THR A 304 -12.72 2.70 -0.80
N SER A 305 -11.51 3.08 -1.21
CA SER A 305 -10.66 3.99 -0.44
C SER A 305 -9.71 4.82 -1.29
N VAL A 306 -9.27 5.96 -0.72
CA VAL A 306 -8.32 6.89 -1.32
C VAL A 306 -7.16 7.20 -0.35
N PRO A 307 -5.90 7.28 -0.82
CA PRO A 307 -5.48 7.11 -2.20
C PRO A 307 -5.47 5.62 -2.61
N SER A 308 -5.91 5.31 -3.83
CA SER A 308 -5.68 4.01 -4.47
C SER A 308 -4.69 4.21 -5.62
N ILE A 309 -3.50 3.60 -5.51
CA ILE A 309 -2.35 3.89 -6.38
C ILE A 309 -1.90 2.64 -7.12
N PHE A 310 -1.73 2.77 -8.43
CA PHE A 310 -1.29 1.69 -9.31
C PHE A 310 0.04 2.06 -9.98
N VAL A 311 0.90 1.08 -10.22
CA VAL A 311 2.12 1.23 -11.04
C VAL A 311 2.02 0.23 -12.19
N ASN A 312 1.97 0.71 -13.43
CA ASN A 312 1.70 -0.11 -14.63
C ASN A 312 0.52 -1.10 -14.41
N GLY A 313 -0.59 -0.59 -13.87
CA GLY A 313 -1.80 -1.37 -13.60
C GLY A 313 -1.75 -2.26 -12.34
N LYS A 314 -0.59 -2.46 -11.70
CA LYS A 314 -0.46 -3.27 -10.47
C LYS A 314 -0.81 -2.44 -9.23
N TRP A 315 -1.77 -2.87 -8.40
CA TRP A 315 -2.22 -2.11 -7.22
C TRP A 315 -1.23 -2.16 -6.04
N ILE A 316 -0.84 -0.99 -5.53
CA ILE A 316 0.16 -0.83 -4.47
C ILE A 316 -0.51 -0.79 -3.08
N ILE A 317 -0.77 -1.96 -2.50
CA ILE A 317 -1.25 -2.08 -1.11
C ILE A 317 -0.07 -1.93 -0.13
N SER A 318 0.26 -0.68 0.21
CA SER A 318 1.49 -0.34 0.93
C SER A 318 1.36 -0.25 2.46
N ARG A 319 2.50 -0.50 3.15
CA ARG A 319 2.75 -0.05 4.53
C ARG A 319 3.67 1.18 4.62
N ASP A 320 4.57 1.34 3.64
CA ASP A 320 5.53 2.43 3.51
C ASP A 320 5.53 2.89 2.04
N LEU A 321 4.68 3.88 1.74
CA LEU A 321 4.25 4.17 0.38
C LEU A 321 5.39 4.56 -0.54
N GLU A 322 6.31 5.40 -0.06
CA GLU A 322 7.44 5.86 -0.87
C GLU A 322 8.36 4.70 -1.23
N ARG A 323 8.76 3.89 -0.23
CA ARG A 323 9.62 2.73 -0.46
C ARG A 323 8.96 1.67 -1.33
N ASP A 324 7.66 1.42 -1.14
CA ASP A 324 6.94 0.43 -1.93
C ASP A 324 6.67 0.91 -3.37
N LEU A 325 6.50 2.22 -3.61
CA LEU A 325 6.49 2.81 -4.95
C LEU A 325 7.85 2.77 -5.61
N ILE A 326 8.94 3.12 -4.90
CA ILE A 326 10.32 3.02 -5.41
C ILE A 326 10.59 1.60 -5.92
N ARG A 327 10.27 0.59 -5.11
CA ARG A 327 10.43 -0.82 -5.51
C ARG A 327 9.58 -1.17 -6.73
N ALA A 328 8.31 -0.76 -6.77
CA ALA A 328 7.43 -1.06 -7.89
C ALA A 328 7.87 -0.39 -9.20
N VAL A 329 8.49 0.80 -9.13
CA VAL A 329 9.11 1.47 -10.28
C VAL A 329 10.40 0.78 -10.70
N GLU A 330 11.24 0.35 -9.74
CA GLU A 330 12.46 -0.43 -10.02
C GLU A 330 12.14 -1.78 -10.66
N GLU A 331 11.11 -2.49 -10.17
CA GLU A 331 10.57 -3.72 -10.77
C GLU A 331 10.02 -3.45 -12.20
N ALA A 332 9.21 -2.41 -12.40
CA ALA A 332 8.63 -2.08 -13.71
C ALA A 332 9.62 -1.49 -14.74
N LEU A 333 10.84 -1.15 -14.33
CA LEU A 333 11.95 -0.73 -15.22
C LEU A 333 12.90 -1.89 -15.56
N ALA A 334 12.67 -3.07 -14.99
CA ALA A 334 13.45 -4.29 -15.23
C ALA A 334 12.68 -5.35 -16.05
N GLU A 335 11.40 -5.07 -16.37
CA GLU A 335 10.54 -5.82 -17.31
C GLU A 335 10.81 -5.41 -18.77
#